data_AF-A0A2S9DE05-F1
#
_entry.id   AF-A0A2S9DE05-F1
#
_cell.length_a   1.000
_cell.length_b   1.000
_cell.length_c   1.000
_cell.angle_alpha   90.00
_cell.angle_beta   90.00
_cell.angle_gamma   90.00
#
_symmetry.space_group_name_H-M   'P 1'
#
loop_
_entity.id
_entity.type
_entity.pdbx_description
1 polymer ?
#
loop_
_entity_poly.entity_id
_entity_poly.type
_entity_poly.pdbx_seq_one_letter_code
_entity_poly.pdbx_strand_id
1 'polypeptide(L)'
;MDAIVSAVRPEDGTQDAEGSRRSIREALSDLLERFPDADLLRLDDAQRSFVIERYAALDVYQRFFLDMGKGVIAAAADTASGLGRLREIREFIAESVAASFRRIRGDKGTATSANIGVLTQHALAQTFSIFEEYLG
;
A
#
# COMPACT_ATOMS: atom_id res chain seq x y z
N MET A 1 12.25 14.87 -3.48
CA MET A 1 11.16 13.90 -3.20
C MET A 1 9.84 14.61 -2.88
N ASP A 2 9.79 15.50 -1.88
CA ASP A 2 8.53 16.14 -1.45
C ASP A 2 7.82 16.95 -2.53
N ALA A 3 8.55 17.56 -3.46
CA ALA A 3 7.98 18.25 -4.62
C ALA A 3 7.20 17.29 -5.55
N ILE A 4 7.70 16.07 -5.75
CA ILE A 4 7.04 15.04 -6.58
C ILE A 4 5.77 14.57 -5.86
N VAL A 5 5.86 14.27 -4.57
CA VAL A 5 4.70 13.86 -3.76
C VAL A 5 3.62 14.94 -3.77
N SER A 6 4.00 16.20 -3.64
CA SER A 6 3.06 17.33 -3.64
C SER A 6 2.47 17.64 -5.01
N ALA A 7 3.18 17.34 -6.09
CA ALA A 7 2.63 17.42 -7.45
C ALA A 7 1.59 16.33 -7.73
N VAL A 8 1.79 15.11 -7.19
CA VAL A 8 0.89 13.97 -7.42
C VAL A 8 -0.30 13.94 -6.47
N ARG A 9 -0.08 14.26 -5.18
CA ARG A 9 -1.11 14.32 -4.14
C ARG A 9 -0.91 15.61 -3.32
N PRO A 10 -1.53 16.72 -3.75
CA PRO A 10 -1.49 17.98 -3.01
C PRO A 10 -2.02 17.83 -1.59
N GLU A 11 -1.61 18.75 -0.71
CA GLU A 11 -2.12 18.81 0.66
C GLU A 11 -3.58 19.28 0.64
N ASP A 12 -4.47 18.49 1.25
CA ASP A 12 -5.88 18.86 1.47
C ASP A 12 -6.26 18.83 2.96
N GLY A 13 -5.30 18.51 3.85
CA GLY A 13 -5.47 18.48 5.29
C GLY A 13 -6.16 17.23 5.86
N THR A 14 -6.59 16.29 5.02
CA THR A 14 -7.23 15.05 5.48
C THR A 14 -6.21 13.99 5.91
N GLN A 15 -6.58 13.14 6.88
CA GLN A 15 -5.73 12.03 7.30
C GLN A 15 -5.49 11.03 6.17
N ASP A 16 -6.51 10.77 5.36
CA ASP A 16 -6.40 9.91 4.18
C ASP A 16 -5.40 10.48 3.18
N ALA A 17 -5.42 11.79 2.91
CA ALA A 17 -4.47 12.39 1.99
C ALA A 17 -3.04 12.32 2.52
N GLU A 18 -2.83 12.58 3.81
CA GLU A 18 -1.49 12.49 4.40
C GLU A 18 -1.00 11.02 4.44
N GLY A 19 -1.91 10.07 4.67
CA GLY A 19 -1.65 8.64 4.53
C GLY A 19 -1.18 8.28 3.12
N SER A 20 -1.92 8.69 2.08
CA SER A 20 -1.53 8.45 0.69
C SER A 20 -0.22 9.16 0.31
N ARG A 21 0.03 10.40 0.79
CA ARG A 21 1.31 11.11 0.59
C ARG A 21 2.48 10.34 1.18
N ARG A 22 2.31 9.78 2.39
CA ARG A 22 3.31 8.92 3.02
C ARG A 22 3.57 7.65 2.20
N SER A 23 2.51 6.98 1.74
CA SER A 23 2.61 5.78 0.91
C SER A 23 3.34 6.05 -0.41
N ILE A 24 3.09 7.19 -1.07
CA ILE A 24 3.82 7.59 -2.29
C ILE A 24 5.31 7.80 -1.98
N ARG A 25 5.63 8.52 -0.89
CA ARG A 25 7.01 8.79 -0.49
C ARG A 25 7.78 7.49 -0.20
N GLU A 26 7.19 6.59 0.56
CA GLU A 26 7.80 5.30 0.90
C GLU A 26 7.95 4.41 -0.34
N ALA A 27 6.93 4.32 -1.21
CA ALA A 27 7.04 3.55 -2.46
C ALA A 27 8.16 4.04 -3.39
N LEU A 28 8.31 5.36 -3.53
CA LEU A 28 9.39 5.97 -4.31
C LEU A 28 10.76 5.79 -3.65
N SER A 29 10.82 5.70 -2.31
CA SER A 29 12.07 5.43 -1.59
C SER A 29 12.51 4.00 -1.84
N ASP A 30 11.59 3.05 -1.69
CA ASP A 30 11.83 1.62 -1.98
C ASP A 30 12.21 1.40 -3.44
N LEU A 31 11.69 2.22 -4.36
CA LEU A 31 12.09 2.19 -5.77
C LEU A 31 13.56 2.55 -5.93
N LEU A 32 14.03 3.60 -5.26
CA LEU A 32 15.42 4.05 -5.34
C LEU A 32 16.38 3.08 -4.62
N GLU A 33 15.92 2.40 -3.57
CA GLU A 33 16.70 1.32 -2.95
C GLU A 33 16.89 0.14 -3.92
N ARG A 34 15.85 -0.20 -4.70
CA ARG A 34 15.89 -1.33 -5.64
C ARG A 34 16.53 -0.98 -6.98
N PHE A 35 16.33 0.24 -7.46
CA PHE A 35 16.82 0.77 -8.72
C PHE A 35 17.54 2.10 -8.44
N PRO A 36 18.80 2.07 -7.96
CA PRO A 36 19.52 3.27 -7.51
C PRO A 36 19.66 4.36 -8.58
N ASP A 37 19.67 3.97 -9.85
CA ASP A 37 19.82 4.87 -10.99
C ASP A 37 18.47 5.29 -11.61
N ALA A 38 17.34 4.98 -10.96
CA ALA A 38 16.02 5.32 -11.50
C ALA A 38 15.81 6.84 -11.58
N ASP A 39 15.50 7.33 -12.79
CA ASP A 39 15.03 8.70 -12.98
C ASP A 39 13.52 8.77 -12.68
N LEU A 40 13.16 9.37 -11.55
CA LEU A 40 11.77 9.51 -11.12
C LEU A 40 10.87 10.26 -12.12
N LEU A 41 11.45 11.02 -13.05
CA LEU A 41 10.72 11.72 -14.12
C LEU A 41 10.59 10.88 -15.40
N ARG A 42 11.34 9.77 -15.51
CA ARG A 42 11.44 8.93 -16.70
C ARG A 42 11.53 7.44 -16.37
N LEU A 43 10.61 6.98 -15.53
CA LEU A 43 10.55 5.57 -15.14
C LEU A 43 10.27 4.66 -16.34
N ASP A 44 11.01 3.55 -16.43
CA ASP A 44 10.66 2.47 -17.34
C ASP A 44 9.40 1.71 -16.86
N ASP A 45 8.96 0.72 -17.63
CA ASP A 45 7.72 -0.01 -17.32
C ASP A 45 7.86 -0.93 -16.11
N ALA A 46 9.06 -1.46 -15.84
CA ALA A 46 9.32 -2.30 -14.67
C ALA A 46 9.34 -1.46 -13.40
N GLN A 47 10.00 -0.30 -13.43
CA GLN A 47 10.06 0.68 -12.35
C GLN A 47 8.68 1.26 -12.05
N ARG A 48 7.89 1.61 -13.08
CA ARG A 48 6.49 2.03 -12.91
C ARG A 48 5.65 0.95 -12.29
N SER A 49 5.75 -0.28 -12.78
CA SER A 49 4.99 -1.40 -12.22
C SER A 49 5.34 -1.62 -10.75
N PHE A 50 6.64 -1.56 -10.41
CA PHE A 50 7.10 -1.69 -9.03
C PHE A 50 6.54 -0.60 -8.11
N VAL A 51 6.66 0.68 -8.51
CA VAL A 51 6.21 1.78 -7.64
C VAL A 51 4.71 1.76 -7.42
N ILE A 52 3.95 1.39 -8.44
CA ILE A 52 2.49 1.29 -8.40
C ILE A 52 2.06 0.16 -7.45
N GLU A 53 2.64 -1.03 -7.61
CA GLU A 53 2.36 -2.19 -6.75
C GLU A 53 2.70 -1.88 -5.30
N ARG A 54 3.87 -1.24 -5.08
CA ARG A 54 4.33 -0.88 -3.75
C ARG A 54 3.45 0.18 -3.10
N TYR A 55 3.10 1.22 -3.84
CA TYR A 55 2.16 2.25 -3.38
C TYR A 55 0.82 1.64 -2.96
N ALA A 56 0.24 0.75 -3.77
CA ALA A 56 -1.04 0.13 -3.48
C ALA A 56 -1.01 -0.66 -2.16
N ALA A 57 0.03 -1.46 -1.92
CA ALA A 57 0.20 -2.20 -0.66
C ALA A 57 0.32 -1.27 0.56
N LEU A 58 1.09 -0.19 0.43
CA LEU A 58 1.28 0.78 1.50
C LEU A 58 0.01 1.58 1.79
N ASP A 59 -0.72 2.01 0.75
CA ASP A 59 -1.96 2.77 0.89
C ASP A 59 -3.06 1.93 1.56
N VAL A 60 -3.20 0.65 1.17
CA VAL A 60 -4.13 -0.29 1.82
C VAL A 60 -3.77 -0.47 3.29
N TYR A 61 -2.49 -0.67 3.62
CA TYR A 61 -2.07 -0.81 5.00
C TYR A 61 -2.27 0.46 5.83
N GLN A 62 -1.99 1.65 5.29
CA GLN A 62 -2.21 2.90 6.03
C GLN A 62 -3.69 3.10 6.35
N ARG A 63 -4.60 2.84 5.41
CA ARG A 63 -6.05 2.90 5.64
C ARG A 63 -6.49 1.89 6.70
N PHE A 64 -6.08 0.64 6.55
CA PHE A 64 -6.33 -0.40 7.56
C PHE A 64 -5.83 0.02 8.94
N PHE A 65 -4.62 0.57 9.03
CA PHE A 65 -4.01 0.96 10.30
C PHE A 65 -4.74 2.12 10.95
N LEU A 66 -5.21 3.11 10.17
CA LEU A 66 -6.01 4.22 10.67
C LEU A 66 -7.31 3.74 11.29
N ASP A 67 -8.00 2.80 10.65
CA ASP A 67 -9.30 2.32 11.09
C ASP A 67 -9.20 1.28 12.22
N MET A 68 -8.29 0.31 12.09
CA MET A 68 -8.28 -0.90 12.92
C MET A 68 -7.01 -1.05 13.78
N GLY A 69 -5.96 -0.27 13.51
CA GLY A 69 -4.64 -0.49 14.11
C GLY A 69 -4.64 -0.46 15.64
N LYS A 70 -5.42 0.45 16.23
CA LYS A 70 -5.59 0.52 17.69
C LYS A 70 -6.34 -0.70 18.24
N GLY A 71 -7.37 -1.17 17.53
CA GLY A 71 -8.13 -2.36 17.91
C GLY A 71 -7.25 -3.61 17.92
N VAL A 72 -6.41 -3.78 16.90
CA VAL A 72 -5.45 -4.89 16.82
C VAL A 72 -4.48 -4.89 18.02
N ILE A 73 -3.95 -3.73 18.41
CA ILE A 73 -3.05 -3.63 19.57
C ILE A 73 -3.81 -3.91 20.88
N ALA A 74 -5.03 -3.40 21.01
CA ALA A 74 -5.83 -3.56 22.23
C ALA A 74 -6.31 -5.01 22.45
N ALA A 75 -6.52 -5.77 21.37
CA ALA A 75 -6.94 -7.18 21.44
C ALA A 75 -5.78 -8.14 21.75
N ALA A 76 -4.53 -7.70 21.62
CA ALA A 76 -3.36 -8.53 21.86
C ALA A 76 -3.05 -8.69 23.35
N ALA A 77 -2.41 -9.82 23.72
CA ALA A 77 -1.99 -10.09 25.09
C ALA A 77 -1.00 -9.06 25.64
N ASP A 78 -0.17 -8.49 24.76
CA ASP A 78 0.77 -7.41 25.07
C ASP A 78 1.07 -6.57 23.81
N THR A 79 1.74 -5.43 24.01
CA THR A 79 2.10 -4.50 22.92
C THR A 79 3.01 -5.14 21.88
N ALA A 80 3.96 -6.00 22.29
CA ALA A 80 4.90 -6.61 21.37
C ALA A 80 4.16 -7.57 20.41
N SER A 81 3.22 -8.34 20.94
CA SER A 81 2.34 -9.23 20.19
C SER A 81 1.43 -8.45 19.25
N GLY A 82 0.86 -7.32 19.69
CA GLY A 82 0.07 -6.43 18.84
C GLY A 82 0.87 -5.84 17.67
N LEU A 83 2.11 -5.41 17.92
CA LEU A 83 3.02 -4.94 16.88
C LEU A 83 3.44 -6.06 15.92
N GLY A 84 3.65 -7.28 16.44
CA GLY A 84 3.86 -8.48 15.62
C GLY A 84 2.69 -8.73 14.68
N ARG A 85 1.47 -8.65 15.20
CA ARG A 85 0.23 -8.82 14.43
C ARG A 85 0.07 -7.78 13.34
N LEU A 86 0.37 -6.51 13.64
CA LEU A 86 0.36 -5.44 12.63
C LEU A 86 1.38 -5.68 11.50
N ARG A 87 2.52 -6.31 11.80
CA ARG A 87 3.52 -6.69 10.80
C ARG A 87 3.00 -7.81 9.90
N GLU A 88 2.42 -8.85 10.49
CA GLU A 88 1.79 -9.95 9.73
C GLU A 88 0.71 -9.43 8.78
N ILE A 89 -0.13 -8.50 9.24
CA ILE A 89 -1.16 -7.86 8.42
C ILE A 89 -0.54 -7.08 7.26
N ARG A 90 0.52 -6.31 7.52
CA ARG A 90 1.25 -5.58 6.46
C ARG A 90 1.81 -6.53 5.40
N GLU A 91 2.38 -7.66 5.82
CA GLU A 91 2.93 -8.68 4.93
C GLU A 91 1.83 -9.37 4.12
N PHE A 92 0.71 -9.72 4.76
CA PHE A 92 -0.47 -10.30 4.11
C PHE A 92 -1.05 -9.37 3.03
N ILE A 93 -1.19 -8.07 3.34
CA ILE A 93 -1.64 -7.05 2.39
C ILE A 93 -0.67 -6.97 1.20
N ALA A 94 0.63 -6.93 1.46
CA ALA A 94 1.64 -6.85 0.40
C ALA A 94 1.55 -8.05 -0.54
N GLU A 95 1.42 -9.28 -0.02
CA GLU A 95 1.29 -10.48 -0.84
C GLU A 95 -0.04 -10.54 -1.60
N SER A 96 -1.14 -10.10 -0.98
CA SER A 96 -2.47 -10.05 -1.61
C SER A 96 -2.51 -9.07 -2.78
N VAL A 97 -1.86 -7.91 -2.62
CA VAL A 97 -1.67 -6.93 -3.70
C VAL A 97 -0.78 -7.53 -4.78
N ALA A 98 0.37 -8.09 -4.44
CA ALA A 98 1.29 -8.70 -5.41
C ALA A 98 0.61 -9.82 -6.22
N ALA A 99 -0.16 -10.70 -5.57
CA ALA A 99 -0.95 -11.74 -6.23
C ALA A 99 -1.97 -11.17 -7.22
N SER A 100 -2.55 -10.02 -6.90
CA SER A 100 -3.49 -9.33 -7.78
C SER A 100 -2.80 -8.71 -8.99
N PHE A 101 -1.63 -8.11 -8.81
CA PHE A 101 -0.81 -7.60 -9.91
C PHE A 101 -0.30 -8.71 -10.84
N ARG A 102 0.08 -9.87 -10.28
CA ARG A 102 0.47 -11.05 -11.08
C ARG A 102 -0.68 -11.55 -11.97
N ARG A 103 -1.92 -11.58 -11.46
CA ARG A 103 -3.10 -11.95 -12.25
C ARG A 103 -3.32 -11.02 -13.44
N ILE A 104 -3.32 -9.70 -13.23
CA ILE A 104 -3.49 -8.72 -14.31
C ILE A 104 -2.42 -8.84 -15.38
N ARG A 105 -1.17 -9.07 -14.97
CA ARG A 105 -0.05 -9.24 -15.89
C ARG A 105 -0.16 -10.54 -16.71
N GLY A 106 -0.67 -11.61 -16.09
CA GLY A 106 -0.97 -12.88 -16.75
C GLY A 106 -2.04 -12.76 -17.84
N ASP A 107 -3.01 -11.87 -17.64
CA ASP A 107 -4.09 -11.59 -18.60
C ASP A 107 -3.66 -10.67 -19.77
N LYS A 108 -2.35 -10.44 -19.96
CA LYS A 108 -1.74 -9.53 -20.96
C LYS A 108 -2.13 -8.05 -20.81
N GLY A 109 -2.73 -7.66 -19.70
CA GLY A 109 -3.03 -6.26 -19.39
C GLY A 109 -1.82 -5.51 -18.81
N THR A 110 -1.66 -4.23 -19.15
CA THR A 110 -0.82 -3.30 -18.39
C THR A 110 -1.62 -2.76 -17.20
N ALA A 111 -0.95 -2.56 -16.06
CA ALA A 111 -1.59 -1.92 -14.91
C ALA A 111 -1.88 -0.45 -15.24
N THR A 112 -3.16 -0.15 -15.52
CA THR A 112 -3.64 1.23 -15.72
C THR A 112 -4.12 1.82 -14.39
N SER A 113 -4.16 3.15 -14.28
CA SER A 113 -4.68 3.87 -13.12
C SER A 113 -6.09 3.41 -12.70
N ALA A 114 -6.96 3.11 -13.67
CA ALA A 114 -8.31 2.58 -13.41
C ALA A 114 -8.27 1.19 -12.77
N ASN A 115 -7.45 0.27 -13.30
CA ASN A 115 -7.36 -1.09 -12.76
C ASN A 115 -6.69 -1.09 -11.39
N ILE A 116 -5.73 -0.20 -11.13
CA ILE A 116 -5.06 -0.05 -9.84
C ILE A 116 -6.05 0.38 -8.74
N GLY A 117 -6.95 1.32 -9.03
CA GLY A 117 -7.99 1.74 -8.07
C GLY A 117 -8.87 0.56 -7.64
N VAL A 118 -9.33 -0.24 -8.62
CA VAL A 118 -10.14 -1.44 -8.36
C VAL A 118 -9.38 -2.48 -7.54
N LEU A 119 -8.11 -2.75 -7.88
CA LEU A 119 -7.27 -3.68 -7.13
C LEU A 119 -7.08 -3.27 -5.67
N THR A 120 -6.79 -1.98 -5.45
CA THR A 120 -6.55 -1.41 -4.12
C THR A 120 -7.81 -1.56 -3.27
N GLN A 121 -8.98 -1.23 -3.83
CA GLN A 121 -10.26 -1.38 -3.14
C GLN A 121 -10.59 -2.84 -2.83
N HIS A 122 -10.32 -3.76 -3.76
CA HIS A 122 -10.55 -5.20 -3.53
C HIS A 122 -9.63 -5.75 -2.44
N ALA A 123 -8.33 -5.41 -2.47
CA ALA A 123 -7.37 -5.83 -1.45
C ALA A 123 -7.75 -5.28 -0.06
N LEU A 124 -8.23 -4.04 0.00
CA LEU A 124 -8.74 -3.42 1.22
C LEU A 124 -9.95 -4.20 1.75
N ALA A 125 -10.97 -4.43 0.92
CA ALA A 125 -12.18 -5.15 1.31
C ALA A 125 -11.89 -6.58 1.81
N GLN A 126 -11.00 -7.31 1.12
CA GLN A 126 -10.57 -8.65 1.56
C GLN A 126 -9.86 -8.62 2.91
N THR A 127 -8.99 -7.63 3.13
CA THR A 127 -8.27 -7.46 4.39
C THR A 127 -9.25 -7.16 5.53
N PHE A 128 -10.16 -6.20 5.35
CA PHE A 128 -11.18 -5.90 6.35
C PHE A 128 -12.04 -7.13 6.67
N SER A 129 -12.54 -7.85 5.67
CA SER A 129 -13.36 -9.04 5.89
C SER A 129 -12.66 -10.10 6.75
N ILE A 130 -11.35 -10.33 6.54
CA ILE A 130 -10.59 -11.33 7.30
C ILE A 130 -10.35 -10.86 8.74
N PHE A 131 -10.08 -9.57 8.94
CA PHE A 131 -9.67 -9.05 10.25
C PHE A 131 -10.83 -8.51 11.11
N GLU A 132 -11.99 -8.20 10.52
CA GLU A 132 -13.21 -7.96 11.28
C GLU A 132 -13.66 -9.22 12.02
N GLU A 133 -13.59 -10.39 11.36
CA GLU A 133 -13.85 -11.70 11.99
C GLU A 133 -12.87 -12.02 13.12
N TYR A 134 -11.65 -11.47 13.08
CA TYR A 134 -10.65 -11.65 14.12
C TYR A 134 -10.86 -10.75 15.34
N LEU A 135 -11.55 -9.62 15.16
CA LEU A 135 -11.80 -8.62 16.21
C LEU A 135 -13.18 -8.75 16.88
N GLY A 136 -14.11 -9.49 16.26
CA GLY A 136 -15.44 -9.81 16.81
C GLY A 136 -15.45 -11.04 17.69
#